data_AF-A0A2T0KNQ4-F1
#
_entry.id   AF-A0A2T0KNQ4-F1
#
_cell.length_a   1.000
_cell.length_b   1.000
_cell.length_c   1.000
_cell.angle_alpha   90.00
_cell.angle_beta   90.00
_cell.angle_gamma   90.00
#
_symmetry.space_group_name_H-M   'P 1'
#
loop_
_entity.id
_entity.type
_entity.pdbx_description
1 polymer ?
#
loop_
_entity_poly.entity_id
_entity_poly.type
_entity_poly.pdbx_seq_one_letter_code
_entity_poly.pdbx_strand_id
1 'polypeptide(L)'
;MRTRIIVVLGVLLAATSAGCSRPTGDGGGVATAASGKPKASASTAVSGSGPDADLEFSRCMREQGLDWFPDPQADGRMELSLPQGVDPATVDKAQQACKRFLPNGGEPPKLSAEEIEQNRALSRCMRENGVPNFPDPQPDGQLGIDGNKLGTGPGNPAFDAAVKACAQYRPDGGGERSEHVEKKA
;
A
#
# COMPACT_ATOMS: atom_id res chain seq x y z
N MET A 1 -38.41 -36.08 41.74
CA MET A 1 -39.23 -37.13 41.10
C MET A 1 -39.79 -36.50 39.82
N ARG A 2 -39.15 -36.69 38.67
CA ARG A 2 -39.45 -37.73 37.66
C ARG A 2 -40.85 -37.61 37.01
N THR A 3 -40.83 -37.07 35.79
CA THR A 3 -41.64 -37.43 34.61
C THR A 3 -43.17 -37.32 34.64
N ARG A 4 -43.68 -36.38 33.83
CA ARG A 4 -45.01 -36.35 33.17
C ARG A 4 -44.84 -35.62 31.82
N ILE A 5 -45.59 -35.84 30.74
CA ILE A 5 -46.56 -36.86 30.30
C ILE A 5 -46.57 -36.79 28.75
N ILE A 6 -46.86 -37.88 28.05
CA ILE A 6 -47.03 -37.90 26.58
C ILE A 6 -48.44 -37.42 26.21
N VAL A 7 -48.58 -36.51 25.25
CA VAL A 7 -49.82 -36.37 24.45
C VAL A 7 -49.47 -36.20 22.96
N VAL A 8 -50.11 -37.00 22.12
CA VAL A 8 -50.08 -36.97 20.65
C VAL A 8 -51.43 -36.41 20.16
N LEU A 9 -51.47 -35.61 19.08
CA LEU A 9 -52.46 -35.63 17.97
C LEU A 9 -52.42 -34.32 17.13
N GLY A 10 -52.85 -34.39 15.85
CA GLY A 10 -53.18 -33.23 14.99
C GLY A 10 -52.04 -32.74 14.09
N VAL A 11 -51.66 -33.36 12.96
CA VAL A 11 -52.40 -33.79 11.76
C VAL A 11 -52.87 -32.64 10.84
N LEU A 12 -52.27 -32.61 9.65
CA LEU A 12 -52.69 -31.99 8.37
C LEU A 12 -52.82 -30.46 8.25
N LEU A 13 -51.88 -29.87 7.51
CA LEU A 13 -52.22 -28.99 6.39
C LEU A 13 -51.30 -29.32 5.21
N ALA A 14 -51.86 -29.46 4.00
CA ALA A 14 -51.14 -29.93 2.82
C ALA A 14 -51.21 -28.94 1.65
N ALA A 15 -50.08 -28.73 0.97
CA ALA A 15 -49.94 -28.19 -0.38
C ALA A 15 -48.58 -28.70 -0.92
N THR A 16 -48.49 -29.65 -1.88
CA THR A 16 -48.70 -29.54 -3.35
C THR A 16 -47.87 -28.41 -3.99
N SER A 17 -47.16 -28.51 -5.14
CA SER A 17 -46.66 -29.61 -6.02
C SER A 17 -46.06 -28.92 -7.28
N ALA A 18 -45.03 -29.35 -8.02
CA ALA A 18 -43.99 -30.39 -7.95
C ALA A 18 -42.80 -29.91 -8.87
N GLY A 19 -41.72 -30.62 -9.21
CA GLY A 19 -41.29 -32.01 -9.01
C GLY A 19 -39.87 -32.24 -9.57
N CYS A 20 -39.37 -33.48 -9.53
CA CYS A 20 -38.07 -33.87 -10.10
C CYS A 20 -38.23 -34.47 -11.50
N SER A 21 -37.30 -34.17 -12.42
CA SER A 21 -36.75 -35.19 -13.34
C SER A 21 -35.45 -34.75 -14.02
N ARG A 22 -34.51 -35.69 -14.18
CA ARG A 22 -33.40 -35.65 -15.15
C ARG A 22 -33.80 -36.60 -16.30
N PRO A 23 -33.49 -36.29 -17.56
CA PRO A 23 -32.39 -37.06 -18.17
C PRO A 23 -31.51 -36.32 -19.20
N THR A 24 -30.31 -36.88 -19.36
CA THR A 24 -29.35 -36.85 -20.50
C THR A 24 -29.69 -36.09 -21.79
N GLY A 25 -28.72 -35.29 -22.27
CA GLY A 25 -28.62 -34.81 -23.66
C GLY A 25 -27.24 -34.19 -23.91
N ASP A 26 -26.57 -34.61 -24.98
CA ASP A 26 -25.19 -34.25 -25.34
C ASP A 26 -25.04 -32.79 -25.84
N GLY A 27 -23.85 -32.19 -25.70
CA GLY A 27 -23.57 -30.83 -26.17
C GLY A 27 -22.43 -30.14 -25.43
N GLY A 28 -21.20 -30.29 -25.93
CA GLY A 28 -20.01 -29.69 -25.32
C GLY A 28 -20.01 -28.15 -25.32
N GLY A 29 -19.60 -27.56 -24.20
CA GLY A 29 -19.52 -26.11 -24.02
C GLY A 29 -18.61 -25.73 -22.85
N VAL A 30 -17.30 -25.95 -23.00
CA VAL A 30 -16.28 -25.40 -22.08
C VAL A 30 -15.74 -24.07 -22.62
N ALA A 31 -15.43 -23.16 -21.70
CA ALA A 31 -14.77 -21.87 -21.92
C ALA A 31 -15.59 -20.83 -22.73
N THR A 32 -15.49 -19.52 -22.48
CA THR A 32 -14.64 -18.75 -21.55
C THR A 32 -15.49 -17.74 -20.77
N ALA A 33 -15.26 -17.61 -19.46
CA ALA A 33 -15.62 -16.37 -18.77
C ALA A 33 -14.69 -15.26 -19.32
N ALA A 34 -15.29 -14.19 -19.86
CA ALA A 34 -14.55 -13.20 -20.62
C ALA A 34 -13.48 -12.49 -19.78
N SER A 35 -12.30 -12.36 -20.41
CA SER A 35 -11.08 -11.71 -19.94
C SER A 35 -11.28 -10.30 -19.37
N GLY A 36 -11.66 -10.20 -18.10
CA GLY A 36 -11.45 -9.00 -17.29
C GLY A 36 -10.14 -9.15 -16.50
N LYS A 37 -9.00 -8.69 -17.05
CA LYS A 37 -7.79 -8.55 -16.23
C LYS A 37 -8.12 -7.59 -15.08
N PRO A 38 -7.75 -7.90 -13.81
CA PRO A 38 -7.90 -6.93 -12.75
C PRO A 38 -7.13 -5.66 -13.14
N LYS A 39 -7.82 -4.52 -13.14
CA LYS A 39 -7.17 -3.23 -13.33
C LYS A 39 -6.19 -3.05 -12.18
N ALA A 40 -4.94 -2.72 -12.50
CA ALA A 40 -3.94 -2.42 -11.48
C ALA A 40 -4.32 -1.08 -10.82
N SER A 41 -5.09 -1.17 -9.76
CA SER A 41 -5.43 -0.07 -8.88
C SER A 41 -4.21 0.23 -7.99
N ALA A 42 -3.61 1.39 -8.21
CA ALA A 42 -2.47 1.87 -7.44
C ALA A 42 -2.95 2.96 -6.48
N SER A 43 -3.32 2.55 -5.27
CA SER A 43 -3.68 3.47 -4.19
C SER A 43 -2.41 4.15 -3.67
N THR A 44 -2.11 5.34 -4.20
CA THR A 44 -0.95 6.14 -3.79
C THR A 44 -1.41 7.29 -2.90
N ALA A 45 -0.83 7.39 -1.71
CA ALA A 45 -0.99 8.57 -0.87
C ALA A 45 -0.14 9.72 -1.46
N VAL A 46 -0.77 10.55 -2.29
CA VAL A 46 -0.31 11.92 -2.49
C VAL A 46 -0.78 12.69 -1.26
N SER A 47 0.12 12.89 -0.31
CA SER A 47 -0.08 13.86 0.76
C SER A 47 0.38 15.20 0.24
N GLY A 48 -0.54 16.03 -0.25
CA GLY A 48 -0.26 17.40 -0.66
C GLY A 48 0.20 18.27 0.50
N SER A 49 0.39 19.55 0.20
CA SER A 49 0.51 20.60 1.21
C SER A 49 -0.80 20.87 2.00
N GLY A 50 -1.82 20.01 1.83
CA GLY A 50 -3.17 20.08 2.39
C GLY A 50 -4.22 19.63 1.37
N PRO A 51 -5.46 19.32 1.79
CA PRO A 51 -6.51 18.79 0.90
C PRO A 51 -6.81 19.68 -0.32
N ASP A 52 -6.73 21.01 -0.15
CA ASP A 52 -6.93 21.97 -1.24
C ASP A 52 -5.82 21.87 -2.31
N ALA A 53 -4.57 21.61 -1.90
CA ALA A 53 -3.45 21.45 -2.82
C ALA A 53 -3.58 20.15 -3.63
N ASP A 54 -4.13 19.09 -3.04
CA ASP A 54 -4.38 17.82 -3.72
C ASP A 54 -5.50 17.94 -4.78
N LEU A 55 -6.54 18.72 -4.49
CA LEU A 55 -7.60 19.05 -5.46
C LEU A 55 -7.07 19.93 -6.61
N GLU A 56 -6.24 20.94 -6.32
CA GLU A 56 -5.63 21.79 -7.35
C GLU A 56 -4.58 21.03 -8.18
N PHE A 57 -3.82 20.10 -7.59
CA PHE A 57 -2.97 19.16 -8.33
C PHE A 57 -3.79 18.31 -9.30
N SER A 58 -4.88 17.72 -8.80
CA SER A 58 -5.76 16.84 -9.60
C SER A 58 -6.43 17.60 -10.76
N ARG A 59 -6.88 18.84 -10.52
CA ARG A 59 -7.38 19.74 -11.56
C ARG A 59 -6.31 20.06 -12.59
N CYS A 60 -5.11 20.43 -12.14
CA CYS A 60 -4.00 20.74 -13.03
C CYS A 60 -3.61 19.55 -13.92
N MET A 61 -3.58 18.32 -13.37
CA MET A 61 -3.28 17.12 -14.15
C MET A 61 -4.29 16.91 -15.30
N ARG A 62 -5.58 17.17 -15.04
CA ARG A 62 -6.63 17.17 -16.09
C ARG A 62 -6.42 18.29 -17.11
N GLU A 63 -6.10 19.51 -16.67
CA GLU A 63 -5.74 20.64 -17.58
C GLU A 63 -4.51 20.35 -18.47
N GLN A 64 -3.61 19.46 -18.05
CA GLN A 64 -2.48 18.99 -18.87
C GLN A 64 -2.83 17.85 -19.84
N GLY A 65 -4.12 17.48 -19.96
CA GLY A 65 -4.63 16.45 -20.88
C GLY A 65 -4.79 15.06 -20.27
N LEU A 66 -4.68 14.92 -18.95
CA LEU A 66 -4.96 13.67 -18.24
C LEU A 66 -6.39 13.67 -17.69
N ASP A 67 -7.41 13.80 -18.55
CA ASP A 67 -8.83 13.92 -18.16
C ASP A 67 -9.33 12.79 -17.22
N TRP A 68 -8.66 11.63 -17.27
CA TRP A 68 -8.92 10.46 -16.43
C TRP A 68 -8.35 10.55 -15.01
N PHE A 69 -7.56 11.58 -14.69
CA PHE A 69 -6.90 11.72 -13.40
C PHE A 69 -7.92 12.01 -12.28
N PRO A 70 -7.98 11.17 -11.23
CA PRO A 70 -9.00 11.27 -10.18
C PRO A 70 -8.76 12.45 -9.24
N ASP A 71 -9.76 12.77 -8.41
CA ASP A 71 -9.59 13.62 -7.23
C ASP A 71 -9.26 12.75 -5.99
N PRO A 72 -8.62 13.32 -4.94
CA PRO A 72 -8.47 12.66 -3.64
C PRO A 72 -9.81 12.32 -2.99
N GLN A 73 -9.84 11.18 -2.29
CA GLN A 73 -10.92 10.83 -1.36
C GLN A 73 -10.86 11.72 -0.11
N ALA A 74 -11.92 11.68 0.71
CA ALA A 74 -12.01 12.46 1.95
C ALA A 74 -10.92 12.12 3.00
N ASP A 75 -10.20 11.01 2.85
CA ASP A 75 -9.05 10.61 3.65
C ASP A 75 -7.69 10.98 3.02
N GLY A 76 -7.70 11.78 1.94
CA GLY A 76 -6.51 12.22 1.19
C GLY A 76 -5.96 11.19 0.20
N ARG A 77 -6.53 9.97 0.10
CA ARG A 77 -6.01 8.95 -0.82
C ARG A 77 -6.56 9.11 -2.23
N MET A 78 -5.68 9.06 -3.23
CA MET A 78 -6.09 8.94 -4.64
C MET A 78 -6.03 7.49 -5.10
N GLU A 79 -7.05 7.07 -5.85
CA GLU A 79 -7.13 5.74 -6.45
C GLU A 79 -6.75 5.83 -7.94
N LEU A 80 -5.45 5.69 -8.23
CA LEU A 80 -4.92 5.98 -9.55
C LEU A 80 -5.17 4.80 -10.51
N SER A 81 -5.83 5.11 -11.62
CA SER A 81 -6.52 4.11 -12.44
C SER A 81 -6.15 4.26 -13.92
N LEU A 82 -4.84 4.15 -14.24
CA LEU A 82 -4.28 4.39 -15.58
C LEU A 82 -5.05 3.67 -16.71
N PRO A 83 -5.54 4.41 -17.72
CA PRO A 83 -6.00 3.83 -18.99
C PRO A 83 -4.87 3.15 -19.76
N GLN A 84 -5.22 2.18 -20.61
CA GLN A 84 -4.25 1.60 -21.54
C GLN A 84 -3.89 2.61 -22.64
N GLY A 85 -2.61 2.64 -23.04
CA GLY A 85 -2.13 3.54 -24.10
C GLY A 85 -1.81 4.96 -23.64
N VAL A 86 -1.86 5.27 -22.34
CA VAL A 86 -1.28 6.52 -21.82
C VAL A 86 0.23 6.48 -21.99
N ASP A 87 0.77 7.51 -22.65
CA ASP A 87 2.20 7.73 -22.81
C ASP A 87 2.82 8.24 -21.49
N PRO A 88 3.86 7.57 -20.94
CA PRO A 88 4.56 8.04 -19.75
C PRO A 88 5.12 9.46 -19.87
N ALA A 89 5.63 9.87 -21.05
CA ALA A 89 6.18 11.22 -21.22
C ALA A 89 5.09 12.31 -21.11
N THR A 90 3.85 11.99 -21.46
CA THR A 90 2.69 12.86 -21.22
C THR A 90 2.37 12.99 -19.73
N VAL A 91 2.48 11.90 -18.96
CA VAL A 91 2.30 11.93 -17.50
C VAL A 91 3.41 12.74 -16.81
N ASP A 92 4.68 12.49 -17.17
CA ASP A 92 5.83 13.20 -16.62
C ASP A 92 5.75 14.71 -16.90
N LYS A 93 5.36 15.09 -18.11
CA LYS A 93 5.15 16.50 -18.49
C LYS A 93 4.04 17.15 -17.65
N ALA A 94 2.92 16.45 -17.45
CA ALA A 94 1.83 16.94 -16.62
C ALA A 94 2.27 17.14 -15.16
N GLN A 95 2.96 16.15 -14.58
CA GLN A 95 3.54 16.25 -13.23
C GLN A 95 4.51 17.43 -13.11
N GLN A 96 5.41 17.63 -14.09
CA GLN A 96 6.35 18.76 -14.10
C GLN A 96 5.66 20.13 -14.14
N ALA A 97 4.54 20.27 -14.86
CA ALA A 97 3.73 21.49 -14.87
C ALA A 97 2.98 21.70 -13.54
N CYS A 98 2.47 20.62 -12.95
CA CYS A 98 1.63 20.66 -11.76
C CYS A 98 2.38 20.58 -10.42
N LYS A 99 3.71 20.34 -10.46
CA LYS A 99 4.55 20.10 -9.27
C LYS A 99 4.43 21.14 -8.16
N ARG A 100 4.06 22.39 -8.46
CA ARG A 100 3.86 23.46 -7.46
C ARG A 100 2.82 23.13 -6.38
N PHE A 101 1.93 22.16 -6.65
CA PHE A 101 0.90 21.71 -5.72
C PHE A 101 1.33 20.51 -4.86
N LEU A 102 2.43 19.84 -5.21
CA LEU A 102 3.00 18.72 -4.46
C LEU A 102 3.94 19.22 -3.33
N PRO A 103 4.05 18.50 -2.20
CA PRO A 103 5.08 18.79 -1.21
C PRO A 103 6.46 18.65 -1.86
N ASN A 104 7.40 19.56 -1.56
CA ASN A 104 8.75 19.57 -2.13
C ASN A 104 8.79 19.46 -3.68
N GLY A 105 7.74 19.87 -4.39
CA GLY A 105 7.68 19.72 -5.84
C GLY A 105 7.51 18.27 -6.33
N GLY A 106 7.10 17.34 -5.46
CA GLY A 106 7.07 15.91 -5.75
C GLY A 106 8.42 15.21 -5.63
N GLU A 107 9.49 15.92 -5.25
CA GLU A 107 10.77 15.32 -4.92
C GLU A 107 10.71 14.65 -3.53
N PRO A 108 11.42 13.51 -3.32
CA PRO A 108 11.60 12.94 -1.99
C PRO A 108 12.19 13.97 -1.01
N PRO A 109 11.80 13.95 0.28
CA PRO A 109 12.42 14.82 1.27
C PRO A 109 13.93 14.53 1.34
N LYS A 110 14.73 15.59 1.24
CA LYS A 110 16.18 15.51 1.40
C LYS A 110 16.50 15.40 2.88
N LEU A 111 17.26 14.37 3.25
CA LEU A 111 17.70 14.17 4.62
C LEU A 111 18.72 15.25 5.01
N SER A 112 18.66 15.69 6.26
CA SER A 112 19.66 16.59 6.84
C SER A 112 21.03 15.91 6.95
N ALA A 113 22.09 16.70 7.12
CA ALA A 113 23.44 16.17 7.32
C ALA A 113 23.52 15.23 8.55
N GLU A 114 22.72 15.48 9.59
CA GLU A 114 22.65 14.63 10.78
C GLU A 114 22.00 13.27 10.47
N GLU A 115 20.86 13.26 9.78
CA GLU A 115 20.18 12.02 9.35
C GLU A 115 21.04 11.20 8.38
N ILE A 116 21.81 11.87 7.49
CA ILE A 116 22.77 11.21 6.60
C ILE A 116 23.84 10.47 7.41
N GLU A 117 24.42 11.11 8.43
CA GLU A 117 25.44 10.47 9.28
C GLU A 117 24.85 9.40 10.22
N GLN A 118 23.60 9.56 10.69
CA GLN A 118 22.85 8.51 11.39
C GLN A 118 22.67 7.28 10.48
N ASN A 119 22.30 7.46 9.21
CA ASN A 119 22.20 6.37 8.24
C ASN A 119 23.57 5.71 7.95
N ARG A 120 24.68 6.45 7.98
CA ARG A 120 26.03 5.83 7.93
C ARG A 120 26.34 5.01 9.19
N ALA A 121 25.96 5.50 10.37
CA ALA A 121 26.14 4.77 11.62
C ALA A 121 25.31 3.48 11.65
N LEU A 122 24.05 3.53 11.19
CA LEU A 122 23.22 2.35 10.98
C LEU A 122 23.88 1.35 10.03
N SER A 123 24.37 1.82 8.88
CA SER A 123 24.99 0.98 7.86
C SER A 123 26.24 0.26 8.37
N ARG A 124 27.07 0.97 9.13
CA ARG A 124 28.23 0.40 9.84
C ARG A 124 27.79 -0.65 10.86
N CYS A 125 26.86 -0.30 11.74
CA CYS A 125 26.36 -1.19 12.79
C CYS A 125 25.76 -2.49 12.20
N MET A 126 24.97 -2.40 11.12
CA MET A 126 24.37 -3.56 10.46
C MET A 126 25.44 -4.52 9.92
N ARG A 127 26.51 -3.98 9.31
CA ARG A 127 27.65 -4.79 8.84
C ARG A 127 28.42 -5.46 9.99
N GLU A 128 28.63 -4.72 11.08
CA GLU A 128 29.29 -5.24 12.29
C GLU A 128 28.45 -6.32 13.02
N ASN A 129 27.12 -6.27 12.90
CA ASN A 129 26.19 -7.22 13.54
C ASN A 129 25.71 -8.36 12.63
N GLY A 130 26.43 -8.65 11.54
CA GLY A 130 26.20 -9.85 10.72
C GLY A 130 25.42 -9.65 9.42
N VAL A 131 25.23 -8.41 8.97
CA VAL A 131 24.67 -8.08 7.65
C VAL A 131 25.75 -7.40 6.80
N PRO A 132 26.82 -8.12 6.38
CA PRO A 132 28.02 -7.52 5.78
C PRO A 132 27.77 -6.78 4.46
N ASN A 133 26.71 -7.13 3.74
CA ASN A 133 26.31 -6.51 2.48
C ASN A 133 25.34 -5.31 2.66
N PHE A 134 25.13 -4.83 3.89
CA PHE A 134 24.26 -3.67 4.11
C PHE A 134 24.88 -2.42 3.46
N PRO A 135 24.16 -1.71 2.57
CA PRO A 135 24.71 -0.61 1.79
C PRO A 135 24.90 0.64 2.64
N ASP A 136 25.80 1.53 2.21
CA ASP A 136 25.88 2.89 2.73
C ASP A 136 24.82 3.82 2.08
N PRO A 137 24.42 4.92 2.76
CA PRO A 137 23.47 5.87 2.19
C PRO A 137 24.05 6.59 0.96
N GLN A 138 23.17 6.87 0.02
CA GLN A 138 23.44 7.69 -1.17
C GLN A 138 23.69 9.16 -0.79
N PRO A 139 24.12 10.03 -1.73
CA PRO A 139 24.40 11.44 -1.43
C PRO A 139 23.21 12.26 -0.90
N ASP A 140 21.98 11.80 -1.12
CA ASP A 140 20.73 12.34 -0.57
C ASP A 140 20.34 11.75 0.80
N GLY A 141 21.16 10.81 1.32
CA GLY A 141 20.97 10.09 2.56
C GLY A 141 20.20 8.77 2.46
N GLN A 142 19.63 8.43 1.30
CA GLN A 142 18.74 7.27 1.20
C GLN A 142 19.50 5.94 1.19
N LEU A 143 18.96 4.94 1.91
CA LEU A 143 19.49 3.58 1.95
C LEU A 143 18.87 2.72 0.83
N GLY A 144 19.66 2.43 -0.19
CA GLY A 144 19.25 1.58 -1.33
C GLY A 144 19.20 0.09 -0.99
N ILE A 145 18.27 -0.33 -0.13
CA ILE A 145 18.13 -1.73 0.30
C ILE A 145 17.55 -2.60 -0.83
N ASP A 146 18.40 -3.43 -1.44
CA ASP A 146 18.01 -4.48 -2.39
C ASP A 146 18.17 -5.85 -1.74
N GLY A 147 17.05 -6.50 -1.41
CA GLY A 147 17.06 -7.80 -0.72
C GLY A 147 17.82 -8.90 -1.47
N ASN A 148 17.88 -8.85 -2.80
CA ASN A 148 18.63 -9.82 -3.61
C ASN A 148 20.14 -9.65 -3.47
N LYS A 149 20.61 -8.40 -3.33
CA LYS A 149 22.03 -8.07 -3.08
C LYS A 149 22.42 -8.24 -1.62
N LEU A 150 21.47 -7.98 -0.71
CA LEU A 150 21.67 -8.08 0.73
C LEU A 150 21.89 -9.55 1.17
N GLY A 151 21.25 -10.51 0.49
CA GLY A 151 21.37 -11.94 0.79
C GLY A 151 20.71 -12.37 2.11
N THR A 152 20.00 -11.44 2.76
CA THR A 152 19.29 -11.62 4.03
C THR A 152 18.20 -10.55 4.14
N GLY A 153 17.32 -10.63 5.14
CA GLY A 153 16.20 -9.71 5.31
C GLY A 153 15.31 -10.11 6.49
N PRO A 154 14.14 -9.46 6.66
CA PRO A 154 13.22 -9.72 7.76
C PRO A 154 12.86 -11.20 7.92
N GLY A 155 12.94 -11.72 9.14
CA GLY A 155 12.73 -13.14 9.45
C GLY A 155 14.00 -14.00 9.33
N ASN A 156 15.12 -13.44 8.88
CA ASN A 156 16.43 -14.08 9.04
C ASN A 156 17.01 -13.74 10.42
N PRO A 157 17.39 -14.73 11.26
CA PRO A 157 17.86 -14.47 12.62
C PRO A 157 19.05 -13.50 12.74
N ALA A 158 19.97 -13.49 11.76
CA ALA A 158 21.11 -12.57 11.77
C ALA A 158 20.68 -11.14 11.43
N PHE A 159 19.77 -10.97 10.46
CA PHE A 159 19.23 -9.65 10.12
C PHE A 159 18.36 -9.09 11.24
N ASP A 160 17.46 -9.88 11.80
CA ASP A 160 16.57 -9.43 12.89
C ASP A 160 17.38 -9.09 14.16
N ALA A 161 18.44 -9.85 14.45
CA ALA A 161 19.38 -9.52 15.53
C ALA A 161 20.14 -8.22 15.27
N ALA A 162 20.65 -8.01 14.05
CA ALA A 162 21.33 -6.77 13.66
C ALA A 162 20.39 -5.56 13.73
N VAL A 163 19.18 -5.66 13.20
CA VAL A 163 18.16 -4.60 13.26
C VAL A 163 17.82 -4.24 14.72
N LYS A 164 17.77 -5.23 15.62
CA LYS A 164 17.54 -5.01 17.05
C LYS A 164 18.75 -4.34 17.73
N ALA A 165 19.97 -4.79 17.43
CA ALA A 165 21.21 -4.21 17.98
C ALA A 165 21.42 -2.76 17.52
N CYS A 166 21.05 -2.46 16.27
CA CYS A 166 21.27 -1.16 15.63
C CYS A 166 20.05 -0.22 15.72
N ALA A 167 19.03 -0.55 16.53
CA ALA A 167 17.78 0.19 16.60
C ALA A 167 17.96 1.69 16.88
N GLN A 168 18.96 2.07 17.69
CA GLN A 168 19.29 3.47 18.03
C GLN A 168 19.75 4.33 16.84
N TYR A 169 20.11 3.73 15.70
CA TYR A 169 20.52 4.44 14.49
C TYR A 169 19.46 4.37 13.39
N ARG A 170 18.32 3.72 13.64
CA ARG A 170 17.24 3.69 12.65
C ARG A 170 16.60 5.08 12.57
N PRO A 171 16.46 5.68 11.38
CA PRO A 171 15.60 6.84 11.25
C PRO A 171 14.17 6.45 11.67
N ASP A 172 13.54 7.26 12.49
CA ASP A 172 12.16 7.07 12.89
C ASP A 172 11.30 7.07 11.62
N GLY A 173 10.69 5.92 11.30
CA GLY A 173 9.81 5.80 10.16
C GLY A 173 8.65 6.78 10.35
N GLY A 174 8.56 7.80 9.48
CA GLY A 174 7.77 9.02 9.70
C GLY A 174 6.30 8.75 10.06
N GLY A 175 6.03 8.57 11.35
CA GLY A 175 4.80 7.93 11.78
C GLY A 175 4.59 7.77 13.28
N GLU A 176 5.34 8.46 14.15
CA GLU A 176 4.98 8.58 15.58
C GLU A 176 5.64 9.81 16.23
N ARG A 177 5.07 11.00 15.97
CA ARG A 177 5.43 12.23 16.69
C ARG A 177 4.67 12.29 18.02
N SER A 178 4.98 11.37 18.93
CA SER A 178 4.44 11.31 20.30
C SER A 178 5.58 11.36 21.31
N GLU A 179 5.34 12.04 22.44
CA GLU A 179 6.18 12.01 23.64
C GLU A 179 7.60 12.63 23.54
N HIS A 180 7.68 13.90 23.13
CA HIS A 180 8.61 14.85 23.78
C HIS A 180 8.04 16.27 23.90
N VAL A 181 6.88 16.39 24.55
CA VAL A 181 6.46 17.64 25.20
C VAL A 181 6.42 17.42 26.71
N GLU A 182 7.40 18.03 27.37
CA GLU A 182 7.31 18.51 28.74
C GLU A 182 7.05 17.48 29.87
N LYS A 183 8.05 16.63 30.15
CA LYS A 183 8.25 16.10 31.51
C LYS A 183 9.52 16.68 32.13
N LYS A 184 9.54 18.00 32.36
CA LYS A 184 10.60 18.69 33.11
C LYS A 184 10.08 20.00 33.73
N ALA A 185 10.46 20.19 35.00
CA ALA A 185 10.11 21.31 35.91
C ALA A 185 8.65 21.30 36.38
#